data_AF-A0A0F0HEV1-F1
#
_entry.id   AF-A0A0F0HEV1-F1
#
_cell.length_a   1.000
_cell.length_b   1.000
_cell.length_c   1.000
_cell.angle_alpha   90.00
_cell.angle_beta   90.00
_cell.angle_gamma   90.00
#
_symmetry.space_group_name_H-M   'P 1'
#
loop_
_entity.id
_entity.type
_entity.pdbx_description
1 polymer ?
#
loop_
_entity_poly.entity_id
_entity_poly.type
_entity_poly.pdbx_seq_one_letter_code
_entity_poly.pdbx_strand_id
1 'polypeptide(L)'
;DDLLSALITAEEDGESLSHDELIAQVAMLYIAGHEMTVNLLSGGALVLLRNPDQLELVRAKQELDQTAIEEFLRYESPAHNSRRITLAPY
;
A
#
# COMPACT_ATOMS: atom_id res chain seq x y z
N ASP A 1 -19.16 -14.22 3.75
CA ASP A 1 -17.73 -14.16 4.07
C ASP A 1 -17.07 -12.98 3.42
N ASP A 2 -16.63 -12.04 4.25
CA ASP A 2 -15.83 -10.88 3.90
C ASP A 2 -14.78 -10.62 4.99
N LEU A 3 -13.84 -9.72 4.72
CA LEU A 3 -12.75 -9.40 5.65
C LEU A 3 -13.25 -8.89 7.01
N LEU A 4 -14.35 -8.13 7.05
CA LEU A 4 -14.88 -7.59 8.30
C LEU A 4 -15.52 -8.69 9.15
N SER A 5 -16.27 -9.58 8.52
CA SER A 5 -16.83 -10.77 9.16
C SER A 5 -15.73 -11.70 9.68
N ALA A 6 -14.63 -11.83 8.94
CA ALA A 6 -13.46 -12.58 9.37
C ALA A 6 -12.75 -11.94 10.58
N LEU A 7 -12.61 -10.61 10.62
CA LEU A 7 -12.02 -9.90 11.76
C LEU A 7 -12.89 -10.01 13.03
N ILE A 8 -14.22 -9.96 12.89
CA ILE A 8 -15.15 -10.11 14.03
C ILE A 8 -15.07 -11.51 14.65
N THR A 9 -14.82 -12.52 13.82
CA THR A 9 -14.75 -13.93 14.25
C THR A 9 -13.32 -14.39 14.57
N ALA A 10 -12.33 -13.51 14.39
CA ALA A 10 -10.94 -13.81 14.70
C ALA A 10 -10.73 -13.91 16.21
N GLU A 11 -10.10 -14.99 16.64
CA GLU A 11 -9.76 -15.30 18.02
C GLU A 11 -8.37 -15.91 18.07
N GLU A 12 -7.53 -15.46 19.00
CA GLU A 12 -6.22 -16.02 19.28
C GLU A 12 -6.09 -16.24 20.79
N ASP A 13 -5.71 -17.45 21.21
CA ASP A 13 -5.57 -17.83 22.62
C ASP A 13 -6.80 -17.55 23.52
N GLY A 14 -8.02 -17.58 22.96
CA GLY A 14 -9.24 -17.29 23.70
C GLY A 14 -9.65 -15.81 23.71
N GLU A 15 -8.82 -14.94 23.12
CA GLU A 15 -9.05 -13.50 23.06
C GLU A 15 -9.52 -13.08 21.67
N SER A 16 -10.57 -12.27 21.62
CA SER A 16 -11.07 -11.63 20.40
C SER A 16 -10.79 -10.14 20.46
N LEU A 17 -10.70 -9.51 19.28
CA LEU A 17 -10.58 -8.06 19.21
C LEU A 17 -11.79 -7.39 19.89
N SER A 18 -11.51 -6.44 20.77
CA SER A 18 -12.54 -5.55 21.30
C SER A 18 -13.13 -4.66 20.19
N HIS A 19 -14.26 -4.01 20.48
CA HIS A 19 -14.91 -3.11 19.52
C HIS A 19 -13.97 -1.99 19.05
N ASP A 20 -13.20 -1.40 19.96
CA ASP A 20 -12.27 -0.31 19.64
C ASP A 20 -11.07 -0.81 18.81
N GLU A 21 -10.57 -2.01 19.10
CA GLU A 21 -9.49 -2.64 18.33
C GLU A 21 -9.96 -3.02 16.92
N LEU A 22 -11.18 -3.52 16.77
CA LEU A 22 -11.79 -3.78 15.45
C LEU A 22 -11.87 -2.49 14.63
N ILE A 23 -12.38 -1.39 15.21
CA ILE A 23 -12.45 -0.10 14.52
C ILE A 23 -11.05 0.38 14.14
N ALA A 24 -10.09 0.32 15.06
CA ALA A 24 -8.72 0.73 14.81
C ALA A 24 -8.06 -0.08 13.68
N GLN A 25 -8.29 -1.41 13.67
CA GLN A 25 -7.75 -2.30 12.66
C GLN A 25 -8.35 -2.02 11.28
N VAL A 26 -9.67 -1.81 11.19
CA VAL A 26 -10.35 -1.46 9.93
C VAL A 26 -9.88 -0.11 9.41
N ALA A 27 -9.76 0.89 10.29
CA ALA A 27 -9.24 2.21 9.92
C ALA A 27 -7.79 2.11 9.41
N MET A 28 -6.94 1.33 10.08
CA MET A 28 -5.56 1.10 9.67
C MET A 28 -5.49 0.46 8.27
N LEU A 29 -6.28 -0.58 8.01
CA LEU A 29 -6.35 -1.23 6.70
C LEU A 29 -6.79 -0.26 5.60
N TYR A 30 -7.81 0.55 5.88
CA TYR A 30 -8.31 1.54 4.93
C TYR A 30 -7.25 2.59 4.60
N ILE A 31 -6.64 3.22 5.60
CA ILE A 31 -5.66 4.29 5.39
C ILE A 31 -4.41 3.75 4.70
N ALA A 32 -3.87 2.62 5.18
CA ALA A 32 -2.67 2.02 4.60
C ALA A 32 -2.90 1.64 3.14
N GLY A 33 -4.03 1.00 2.80
CA GLY A 33 -4.30 0.58 1.43
C GLY A 33 -4.69 1.72 0.50
N HIS A 34 -5.54 2.64 0.97
CA HIS A 34 -6.19 3.62 0.11
C HIS A 34 -5.23 4.71 -0.37
N GLU A 35 -4.59 5.43 0.55
CA GLU A 35 -3.76 6.57 0.19
C GLU A 35 -2.53 6.17 -0.63
N MET A 36 -1.87 5.06 -0.26
CA MET A 36 -0.69 4.56 -0.99
C MET A 36 -1.04 4.13 -2.42
N THR A 37 -2.17 3.43 -2.60
CA THR A 37 -2.59 2.95 -3.94
C THR A 37 -3.01 4.11 -4.84
N VAL A 38 -3.77 5.07 -4.31
CA VAL A 38 -4.18 6.26 -5.07
C VAL A 38 -2.97 7.08 -5.51
N ASN A 39 -2.01 7.29 -4.61
CA ASN A 39 -0.78 8.02 -4.92
C ASN A 39 0.08 7.27 -5.96
N LEU A 40 0.23 5.95 -5.85
CA LEU A 40 0.99 5.17 -6.83
C LEU A 40 0.35 5.22 -8.23
N LEU A 41 -0.97 5.07 -8.32
CA LEU A 41 -1.68 5.07 -9.61
C LEU A 41 -1.62 6.45 -10.28
N SER A 42 -1.92 7.50 -9.52
CA SER A 42 -1.90 8.87 -10.04
C SER A 42 -0.48 9.34 -10.39
N GLY A 43 0.50 9.06 -9.52
CA GLY A 43 1.91 9.36 -9.76
C GLY A 43 2.48 8.57 -10.94
N GLY A 44 2.24 7.27 -10.99
CA GLY A 44 2.66 6.41 -12.11
C GLY A 44 2.08 6.87 -13.46
N ALA A 45 0.78 7.22 -13.50
CA ALA A 45 0.17 7.79 -14.69
C ALA A 45 0.84 9.11 -15.11
N LEU A 46 1.13 9.99 -14.15
CA LEU A 46 1.81 11.26 -14.42
C LEU A 46 3.25 11.05 -14.93
N VAL A 47 4.00 10.10 -14.36
CA VAL A 47 5.36 9.74 -14.78
C VAL A 47 5.36 9.27 -16.23
N LEU A 48 4.43 8.38 -16.60
CA LEU A 48 4.31 7.90 -17.98
C LEU A 48 3.90 9.00 -18.96
N LEU A 49 2.99 9.89 -18.58
CA LEU A 49 2.60 11.03 -19.42
C LEU A 49 3.74 12.03 -19.62
N ARG A 50 4.66 12.14 -18.67
CA ARG A 50 5.87 12.97 -18.76
C ARG A 50 7.01 12.30 -19.53
N ASN A 51 6.99 10.98 -19.68
CA ASN A 51 8.03 10.16 -20.34
C ASN A 51 7.38 9.29 -21.43
N PRO A 52 6.95 9.87 -22.56
CA PRO A 52 6.16 9.17 -23.58
C PRO A 52 6.89 7.99 -24.23
N ASP A 53 8.22 8.02 -24.27
CA ASP A 53 9.06 6.90 -24.72
C ASP A 53 8.93 5.68 -23.80
N GLN A 54 8.86 5.89 -22.48
CA GLN A 54 8.64 4.82 -21.51
C GLN A 54 7.20 4.31 -21.57
N LEU A 55 6.22 5.19 -21.79
CA LEU A 55 4.83 4.80 -22.02
C LEU A 55 4.68 3.90 -23.26
N GLU A 56 5.31 4.27 -24.37
CA GLU A 56 5.37 3.44 -25.59
C GLU A 56 6.02 2.08 -25.30
N LEU A 57 7.14 2.08 -24.58
CA LEU A 57 7.88 0.86 -24.24
C LEU A 57 7.02 -0.13 -23.43
N VAL A 58 6.40 0.32 -22.33
CA VAL A 58 5.58 -0.53 -21.46
C VAL A 58 4.32 -1.01 -22.20
N ARG A 59 3.72 -0.17 -23.05
CA ARG A 59 2.58 -0.59 -23.90
C ARG A 59 2.96 -1.66 -24.92
N ALA A 60 4.16 -1.59 -25.49
CA ALA A 60 4.62 -2.54 -26.48
C ALA A 60 5.06 -3.88 -25.89
N LYS A 61 5.39 -3.92 -24.58
CA LYS A 61 6.04 -5.06 -23.92
C LYS A 61 5.41 -5.36 -22.55
N GLN A 62 4.36 -6.18 -22.56
CA GLN A 62 3.67 -6.60 -21.33
C GLN A 62 4.56 -7.34 -20.34
N GLU A 63 5.65 -7.97 -20.82
CA GLU A 63 6.64 -8.61 -19.94
C GLU A 63 7.33 -7.62 -18.99
N LEU A 64 7.23 -6.31 -19.26
CA LEU A 64 7.78 -5.26 -18.40
C LEU A 64 6.82 -4.77 -17.31
N ASP A 65 5.56 -5.21 -17.29
CA ASP A 65 4.55 -4.67 -16.36
C ASP A 65 5.00 -4.74 -14.90
N GLN A 66 5.56 -5.89 -14.48
CA GLN A 66 6.05 -6.06 -13.11
C GLN A 66 7.24 -5.13 -12.83
N THR A 67 8.18 -5.01 -13.78
CA THR A 67 9.33 -4.10 -13.63
C THR A 67 8.90 -2.64 -13.59
N ALA A 68 7.90 -2.25 -14.38
CA ALA A 68 7.35 -0.90 -14.39
C ALA A 68 6.70 -0.55 -13.04
N ILE A 69 5.96 -1.49 -12.44
CA ILE A 69 5.37 -1.29 -11.09
C ILE A 69 6.45 -1.05 -10.04
N GLU A 70 7.49 -1.88 -10.01
CA GLU A 70 8.63 -1.70 -9.09
C GLU A 70 9.33 -0.36 -9.31
N GLU A 71 9.44 0.08 -10.56
CA GLU A 71 10.05 1.37 -10.89
C GLU A 71 9.17 2.56 -10.46
N PHE A 72 7.84 2.45 -10.58
CA PHE A 72 6.93 3.48 -10.04
C PHE A 72 7.02 3.55 -8.52
N LEU A 73 7.10 2.40 -7.84
CA LEU A 73 7.32 2.36 -6.39
C LEU A 73 8.64 3.03 -5.98
N ARG A 74 9.71 2.81 -6.76
CA ARG A 74 11.01 3.46 -6.52
C ARG A 74 10.99 4.95 -6.80
N TYR A 75 10.33 5.39 -7.88
CA TYR A 75 10.38 6.76 -8.36
C TYR A 75 9.42 7.69 -7.59
N GLU A 76 8.16 7.29 -7.42
CA GLU A 76 7.16 8.09 -6.68
C GLU A 76 7.21 7.85 -5.17
N SER A 77 7.61 6.65 -4.74
CA SER A 77 7.71 6.23 -3.33
C SER A 77 6.56 6.73 -2.42
N PRO A 78 5.33 6.18 -2.57
CA PRO A 78 4.14 6.65 -1.86
C PRO A 78 4.29 6.69 -0.33
N ALA A 79 5.07 5.75 0.24
CA ALA A 79 5.45 5.74 1.64
C ALA A 79 6.87 6.32 1.82
N HIS A 80 6.93 7.62 2.11
CA HIS A 80 8.20 8.35 2.21
C HIS A 80 9.03 8.01 3.45
N ASN A 81 8.39 7.59 4.55
CA ASN A 81 9.07 7.31 5.80
C ASN A 81 8.32 6.28 6.65
N SER A 82 9.06 5.65 7.56
CA SER A 82 8.50 4.79 8.61
C SER A 82 9.18 5.15 9.92
N ARG A 83 8.38 5.54 10.92
CA ARG A 83 8.91 6.00 12.22
C ARG A 83 9.45 4.82 13.03
N ARG A 84 10.52 5.07 13.78
CA ARG A 84 11.02 4.20 14.86
C ARG A 84 11.18 5.02 16.13
N ILE A 85 11.06 4.37 17.30
CA ILE A 85 11.23 5.00 18.62
C ILE A 85 12.37 4.28 19.33
N THR A 86 13.39 5.02 19.74
CA THR A 86 14.53 4.49 20.50
C THR A 86 14.11 4.25 21.96
N LEU A 87 14.30 3.02 22.46
CA LEU A 87 13.85 2.65 23.82
C LEU A 87 14.84 3.02 24.93
N ALA A 88 16.13 3.20 24.60
CA ALA A 88 17.17 3.64 25.52
C ALA A 88 18.29 4.38 24.76
N PRO A 89 18.96 5.37 25.39
CA PRO A 89 20.15 5.99 24.79
C PRO A 89 21.29 4.98 24.63
N TYR A 90 22.16 5.23 23.64
CA TYR A 90 23.36 4.42 23.37
C TYR A 90 24.37 4.49 24.52
#